data_AF-A0A016TNM5-F1
#
_entry.id   AF-A0A016TNM5-F1
#
_cell.length_a   1.000
_cell.length_b   1.000
_cell.length_c   1.000
_cell.angle_alpha   90.00
_cell.angle_beta   90.00
_cell.angle_gamma   90.00
#
_symmetry.space_group_name_H-M   'P 1'
#
loop_
_entity.id
_entity.type
_entity.pdbx_description
1 polymer ?
#
loop_
_entity_poly.entity_id
_entity_poly.type
_entity_poly.pdbx_seq_one_letter_code
_entity_poly.pdbx_strand_id
1 'polypeptide(L)'
;MGQTIKVNWTEYFHLISPSDVIPHIHPDLETVTPSKDALKEIELLLQNTTERAITNYVMTVYFMKWMEQLDEKYRNIVERFMEETKSEPPFSAREAPCSKATWTNYNHVMMAMHARQNHGREKKKIITVMVDEIIAALVSVIKENKWMEETDKQAILLKIQKMDRAIAYDEVEFLDASQLDVAFEDLVKIDAENLTFLELTNAFYRKETEERLRYLDRSKDFRELANGRTYQPEDFMNAFYASNLNKISMFSTFFQKIAVP
;
A
#
# COMPACT_ATOMS: atom_id res chain seq x y z
N MET A 1 15.48 24.60 -34.62
CA MET A 1 16.38 24.21 -33.52
C MET A 1 15.52 23.55 -32.47
N GLY A 2 15.58 22.23 -32.34
CA GLY A 2 14.76 21.48 -31.38
C GLY A 2 15.26 21.75 -29.97
N GLN A 3 14.37 22.16 -29.08
CA GLN A 3 14.66 22.38 -27.67
C GLN A 3 15.03 21.02 -27.05
N THR A 4 16.22 20.92 -26.46
CA THR A 4 16.66 19.69 -25.80
C THR A 4 15.79 19.47 -24.55
N ILE A 5 14.95 18.44 -24.57
CA ILE A 5 14.13 18.07 -23.42
C ILE A 5 15.06 17.46 -22.36
N LYS A 6 15.29 18.20 -21.27
CA LYS A 6 15.96 17.70 -20.08
C LYS A 6 15.01 17.85 -18.90
N VAL A 7 14.75 16.77 -18.18
CA VAL A 7 13.82 16.78 -17.05
C VAL A 7 14.45 17.58 -15.91
N ASN A 8 13.79 18.68 -15.52
CA ASN A 8 14.10 19.37 -14.28
C ASN A 8 13.41 18.64 -13.12
N TRP A 9 14.10 17.68 -12.52
CA TRP A 9 13.54 16.82 -11.47
C TRP A 9 13.06 17.61 -10.25
N THR A 10 13.79 18.64 -9.83
CA THR A 10 13.40 19.46 -8.67
C THR A 10 12.09 20.19 -8.94
N GLU A 11 11.97 20.84 -10.10
CA GLU A 11 10.73 21.50 -10.53
C GLU A 11 9.59 20.51 -10.69
N TYR A 12 9.85 19.35 -11.31
CA TYR A 12 8.86 18.28 -11.43
C TYR A 12 8.31 17.85 -10.05
N PHE A 13 9.18 17.60 -9.08
CA PHE A 13 8.76 17.23 -7.73
C PHE A 13 8.03 18.36 -7.00
N HIS A 14 8.40 19.63 -7.21
CA HIS A 14 7.65 20.78 -6.69
C HIS A 14 6.23 20.85 -7.27
N LEU A 15 6.05 20.55 -8.56
CA LEU A 15 4.74 20.61 -9.23
C LEU A 15 3.76 19.54 -8.74
N ILE A 16 4.25 18.37 -8.35
CA ILE A 16 3.40 17.24 -7.90
C ILE A 16 3.22 17.17 -6.39
N SER A 17 3.94 18.01 -5.62
CA SER A 17 3.93 17.95 -4.16
C SER A 17 2.97 18.94 -3.52
N PRO A 18 2.34 18.59 -2.39
CA PRO A 18 1.58 19.56 -1.60
C PRO A 18 2.53 20.63 -1.03
N SER A 19 1.98 21.82 -0.75
CA SER A 19 2.76 23.00 -0.38
C SER A 19 3.61 22.83 0.88
N ASP A 20 3.17 22.01 1.83
CA ASP A 20 3.92 21.68 3.04
C ASP A 20 5.09 20.72 2.79
N VAL A 21 5.10 20.00 1.67
CA VAL A 21 6.19 19.07 1.30
C VAL A 21 7.29 19.76 0.49
N ILE A 22 6.94 20.79 -0.28
CA ILE A 22 7.88 21.56 -1.13
C ILE A 22 9.16 22.00 -0.37
N PRO A 23 9.10 22.50 0.89
CA PRO A 23 10.29 22.89 1.64
C PRO A 23 11.29 21.76 1.89
N HIS A 24 10.89 20.49 1.77
CA HIS A 24 11.73 19.32 1.95
C HIS A 24 12.37 18.80 0.65
N ILE A 25 12.05 19.43 -0.50
CA ILE A 25 12.55 19.05 -1.82
C ILE A 25 13.61 20.05 -2.26
N HIS A 26 14.87 19.66 -2.12
CA HIS A 26 16.03 20.44 -2.52
C HIS A 26 16.74 19.84 -3.75
N PRO A 27 17.52 20.63 -4.52
CA PRO A 27 18.26 20.11 -5.67
C PRO A 27 19.27 19.00 -5.34
N ASP A 28 19.76 18.97 -4.11
CA ASP A 28 20.70 17.98 -3.57
C ASP A 28 20.01 16.84 -2.80
N LEU A 29 18.67 16.74 -2.88
CA LEU A 29 17.92 15.66 -2.26
C LEU A 29 18.40 14.31 -2.81
N GLU A 30 18.93 13.47 -1.93
CA GLU A 30 19.38 12.13 -2.28
C GLU A 30 18.20 11.25 -2.67
N THR A 31 18.32 10.57 -3.82
CA THR A 31 17.32 9.63 -4.31
C THR A 31 17.93 8.26 -4.50
N VAL A 32 17.11 7.23 -4.28
CA VAL A 32 17.47 5.84 -4.60
C VAL A 32 16.90 5.52 -5.98
N THR A 33 17.77 5.50 -6.99
CA THR A 33 17.38 5.08 -8.35
C THR A 33 17.74 3.61 -8.57
N PRO A 34 16.77 2.74 -8.93
CA PRO A 34 17.04 1.33 -9.20
C PRO A 34 18.04 1.10 -10.34
N SER A 35 18.04 1.95 -11.37
CA SER A 35 19.00 1.90 -12.48
C SER A 35 19.31 3.30 -13.04
N LYS A 36 20.58 3.71 -12.93
CA LYS A 36 21.05 4.96 -13.55
C LYS A 36 21.06 4.89 -15.07
N ASP A 37 21.28 3.71 -15.63
CA ASP A 37 21.32 3.54 -17.08
C ASP A 37 19.92 3.62 -17.69
N ALA A 38 18.90 3.09 -17.00
CA ALA A 38 17.51 3.29 -17.41
C ALA A 38 17.13 4.78 -17.46
N LEU A 39 17.58 5.60 -16.51
CA LEU A 39 17.34 7.05 -16.55
C LEU A 39 18.01 7.72 -17.76
N LYS A 40 19.23 7.31 -18.13
CA LYS A 40 19.90 7.83 -19.33
C LYS A 40 19.15 7.43 -20.60
N GLU A 41 18.69 6.19 -20.68
CA GLU A 41 17.89 5.71 -21.81
C GLU A 41 16.57 6.47 -21.93
N ILE A 42 15.89 6.74 -20.81
CA ILE A 42 14.69 7.58 -20.78
C ILE A 42 15.00 9.00 -21.25
N GLU A 43 16.11 9.61 -20.79
CA GLU A 43 16.52 10.94 -21.24
C GLU A 43 16.77 10.98 -22.76
N LEU A 44 17.47 9.98 -23.29
CA LEU A 44 17.70 9.85 -24.74
C LEU A 44 16.40 9.64 -25.52
N LEU A 45 15.48 8.82 -24.99
CA LEU A 45 14.18 8.58 -25.61
C LEU A 45 13.34 9.86 -25.65
N LEU A 46 13.29 10.62 -24.55
CA LEU A 46 12.57 11.89 -24.47
C LEU A 46 13.15 12.92 -25.44
N GLN A 47 14.48 13.03 -25.54
CA GLN A 47 15.14 13.96 -26.46
C GLN A 47 14.89 13.63 -27.94
N ASN A 48 14.73 12.34 -28.27
CA ASN A 48 14.50 11.87 -29.63
C ASN A 48 13.02 11.70 -30.00
N THR A 49 12.10 11.99 -29.08
CA THR A 49 10.65 11.83 -29.29
C THR A 49 9.98 13.20 -29.40
N THR A 50 9.09 13.36 -30.38
CA THR A 50 8.33 14.61 -30.55
C THR A 50 7.40 14.86 -29.36
N GLU A 51 7.19 16.13 -28.99
CA GLU A 51 6.26 16.52 -27.92
C GLU A 51 4.87 15.92 -28.11
N ARG A 52 4.35 15.91 -29.34
CA ARG A 52 3.06 15.29 -29.67
C ARG A 52 3.01 13.81 -29.31
N ALA A 53 4.07 13.06 -29.62
CA ALA A 53 4.14 11.63 -29.31
C ALA A 53 4.22 11.39 -27.80
N ILE A 54 4.99 12.19 -27.06
CA ILE A 54 5.05 12.15 -25.59
C ILE A 54 3.67 12.43 -24.99
N THR A 55 3.02 13.51 -25.41
CA THR A 55 1.68 13.89 -24.92
C THR A 55 0.65 12.80 -25.22
N ASN A 56 0.63 12.26 -26.44
CA ASN A 56 -0.27 11.17 -26.78
C ASN A 56 -0.03 9.92 -25.92
N TYR A 57 1.23 9.58 -25.66
CA TYR A 57 1.57 8.45 -24.79
C TYR A 57 1.07 8.69 -23.36
N VAL A 58 1.37 9.85 -22.77
CA VAL A 58 0.93 10.21 -21.41
C VAL A 58 -0.60 10.19 -21.28
N MET A 59 -1.31 10.79 -22.24
CA MET A 59 -2.77 10.79 -22.26
C MET A 59 -3.35 9.38 -22.44
N THR A 60 -2.69 8.51 -23.23
CA THR A 60 -3.10 7.12 -23.40
C THR A 60 -2.94 6.33 -22.11
N VAL A 61 -1.77 6.43 -21.45
CA VAL A 61 -1.52 5.78 -20.17
C VAL A 61 -2.51 6.28 -19.10
N TYR A 62 -2.74 7.60 -19.05
CA TYR A 62 -3.73 8.18 -18.14
C TYR A 62 -5.12 7.60 -18.39
N PHE A 63 -5.60 7.62 -19.64
CA PHE A 63 -6.90 7.06 -20.00
C PHE A 63 -7.02 5.57 -19.63
N MET A 64 -5.99 4.77 -19.93
CA MET A 64 -5.95 3.34 -19.60
C MET A 64 -6.11 3.07 -18.10
N LYS A 65 -5.60 3.95 -17.21
CA LYS A 65 -5.77 3.81 -15.76
C LYS A 65 -7.21 3.98 -15.28
N TRP A 66 -8.07 4.61 -16.09
CA TRP A 66 -9.48 4.85 -15.75
C TRP A 66 -10.46 3.91 -16.44
N MET A 67 -10.01 3.13 -17.42
CA MET A 67 -10.92 2.35 -18.30
C MET A 67 -11.83 1.39 -17.52
N GLU A 68 -11.35 0.81 -16.43
CA GLU A 68 -12.14 -0.11 -15.59
C GLU A 68 -13.25 0.59 -14.79
N GLN A 69 -13.10 1.89 -14.57
CA GLN A 69 -14.01 2.74 -13.82
C GLN A 69 -15.02 3.47 -14.73
N LEU A 70 -14.84 3.39 -16.05
CA LEU A 70 -15.75 3.95 -17.04
C LEU A 70 -16.95 3.02 -17.32
N ASP A 71 -17.77 3.41 -18.29
CA ASP A 71 -18.94 2.64 -18.69
C ASP A 71 -18.57 1.26 -19.29
N GLU A 72 -19.60 0.44 -19.50
CA GLU A 72 -19.48 -0.91 -20.05
C GLU A 72 -18.74 -0.97 -21.39
N LYS A 73 -18.88 0.05 -22.25
CA LYS A 73 -18.21 0.06 -23.56
C LYS A 73 -16.69 0.01 -23.40
N TYR A 74 -16.14 0.77 -22.45
CA TYR A 74 -14.70 0.79 -22.21
C TYR A 74 -14.22 -0.45 -21.46
N ARG A 75 -15.00 -0.92 -20.48
CA ARG A 75 -14.69 -2.16 -19.75
C ARG A 75 -14.64 -3.38 -20.68
N ASN A 76 -15.59 -3.50 -21.60
CA ASN A 76 -15.61 -4.58 -22.60
C ASN A 76 -14.38 -4.57 -23.53
N ILE A 77 -13.72 -3.42 -23.72
CA ILE A 77 -12.45 -3.34 -24.46
C ILE A 77 -11.32 -3.95 -23.63
N VAL A 78 -11.24 -3.64 -22.33
CA VAL A 78 -10.26 -4.21 -21.40
C VAL A 78 -10.47 -5.73 -21.28
N GLU A 79 -11.71 -6.17 -21.09
CA GLU A 79 -12.08 -7.58 -21.01
C GLU A 79 -11.59 -8.37 -22.22
N ARG A 80 -11.93 -7.91 -23.43
CA ARG A 80 -11.48 -8.56 -24.67
C ARG A 80 -9.97 -8.63 -24.77
N PHE A 81 -9.27 -7.56 -24.40
CA PHE A 81 -7.81 -7.54 -24.40
C PHE A 81 -7.22 -8.57 -23.41
N MET A 82 -7.79 -8.70 -22.21
CA MET A 82 -7.35 -9.68 -21.20
C MET A 82 -7.64 -11.12 -21.65
N GLU A 83 -8.80 -11.36 -22.26
CA GLU A 83 -9.16 -12.67 -22.83
C GLU A 83 -8.19 -13.10 -23.95
N GLU A 84 -7.89 -12.20 -24.88
CA GLU A 84 -6.97 -12.47 -25.99
C GLU A 84 -5.53 -12.71 -25.50
N THR A 85 -5.10 -11.99 -24.48
CA THR A 85 -3.76 -12.12 -23.90
C THR A 85 -3.64 -13.28 -22.90
N LYS A 86 -4.76 -13.93 -22.53
CA LYS A 86 -4.85 -14.96 -21.46
C LYS A 86 -4.22 -14.51 -20.15
N SER A 87 -4.18 -13.20 -19.91
CA SER A 87 -3.45 -12.62 -18.78
C SER A 87 -4.18 -12.88 -17.47
N GLU A 88 -5.51 -12.84 -17.49
CA GLU A 88 -6.35 -12.91 -16.29
C GLU A 88 -7.71 -13.59 -16.56
N PRO A 89 -8.37 -14.14 -15.52
CA PRO A 89 -9.75 -14.62 -15.62
C PRO A 89 -10.71 -13.50 -16.05
N PRO A 90 -11.91 -13.84 -16.59
CA PRO A 90 -12.89 -12.85 -17.00
C PRO A 90 -13.24 -11.89 -15.87
N PHE A 91 -13.55 -10.63 -16.21
CA PHE A 91 -13.88 -9.61 -15.23
C PHE A 91 -14.92 -10.13 -14.24
N SER A 92 -14.61 -9.98 -12.96
CA SER A 92 -15.56 -10.25 -11.90
C SER A 92 -16.76 -9.30 -12.01
N ALA A 93 -17.93 -9.75 -11.56
CA ALA A 93 -19.12 -8.90 -11.46
C ALA A 93 -18.78 -7.57 -10.78
N ARG A 94 -19.48 -6.48 -11.14
CA ARG A 94 -19.11 -5.09 -10.77
C ARG A 94 -18.96 -4.89 -9.26
N GLU A 95 -19.64 -5.71 -8.47
CA GLU A 95 -19.52 -5.78 -7.02
C GLU A 95 -18.09 -6.02 -6.53
N ALA A 96 -17.31 -6.84 -7.23
CA ALA A 96 -15.95 -7.20 -6.82
C ALA A 96 -14.95 -6.04 -6.90
N PRO A 97 -14.78 -5.30 -8.01
CA PRO A 97 -13.89 -4.13 -8.03
C PRO A 97 -14.40 -3.00 -7.12
N CYS A 98 -15.72 -2.82 -6.97
CA CYS A 98 -16.26 -1.86 -6.01
C CYS A 98 -15.95 -2.26 -4.54
N SER A 99 -16.08 -3.54 -4.21
CA SER A 99 -15.71 -4.09 -2.91
C SER A 99 -14.21 -3.90 -2.66
N LYS A 100 -13.36 -4.27 -3.63
CA LYS A 100 -11.91 -4.08 -3.57
C LYS A 100 -11.55 -2.61 -3.30
N ALA A 101 -12.09 -1.68 -4.09
CA ALA A 101 -11.87 -0.25 -3.89
C ALA A 101 -12.30 0.24 -2.50
N THR A 102 -13.43 -0.28 -1.98
CA THR A 102 -13.90 0.07 -0.64
C THR A 102 -12.94 -0.44 0.43
N TRP A 103 -12.53 -1.71 0.35
CA TRP A 103 -11.57 -2.29 1.29
C TRP A 103 -10.19 -1.63 1.22
N THR A 104 -9.71 -1.23 0.04
CA THR A 104 -8.44 -0.51 -0.12
C THR A 104 -8.50 0.87 0.54
N ASN A 105 -9.58 1.62 0.34
CA ASN A 105 -9.67 3.03 0.76
C ASN A 105 -10.19 3.22 2.20
N TYR A 106 -10.99 2.29 2.70
CA TYR A 106 -11.60 2.33 4.04
C TYR A 106 -11.15 1.15 4.92
N ASN A 107 -9.91 0.70 4.74
CA ASN A 107 -9.40 -0.56 5.28
C ASN A 107 -9.67 -0.79 6.78
N HIS A 108 -9.31 0.16 7.66
CA HIS A 108 -9.48 0.03 9.10
C HIS A 108 -10.94 0.06 9.51
N VAL A 109 -11.78 0.83 8.80
CA VAL A 109 -13.23 0.85 9.03
C VAL A 109 -13.84 -0.51 8.65
N MET A 110 -13.44 -1.07 7.51
CA MET A 110 -13.87 -2.39 7.06
C MET A 110 -13.37 -3.50 8.00
N MET A 111 -12.14 -3.41 8.50
CA MET A 111 -11.60 -4.33 9.51
C MET A 111 -12.31 -4.22 10.85
N ALA A 112 -12.68 -3.01 11.30
CA ALA A 112 -13.49 -2.81 12.49
C ALA A 112 -14.88 -3.45 12.36
N MET A 113 -15.53 -3.26 11.21
CA MET A 113 -16.81 -3.92 10.90
C MET A 113 -16.65 -5.45 10.95
N HIS A 114 -15.62 -5.99 10.29
CA HIS A 114 -15.36 -7.42 10.30
C HIS A 114 -15.07 -7.93 11.72
N ALA A 115 -14.28 -7.22 12.53
CA ALA A 115 -13.95 -7.58 13.90
C ALA A 115 -15.22 -7.68 14.77
N ARG A 116 -16.13 -6.71 14.64
CA ARG A 116 -17.42 -6.70 15.36
C ARG A 116 -18.30 -7.89 15.00
N GLN A 117 -18.36 -8.26 13.71
CA GLN A 117 -19.18 -9.37 13.23
C GLN A 117 -18.60 -10.75 13.56
N ASN A 118 -17.29 -10.85 13.80
CA ASN A 118 -16.58 -12.13 13.84
C ASN A 118 -15.87 -12.42 15.17
N HIS A 119 -16.35 -11.87 16.29
CA HIS A 119 -15.75 -12.04 17.61
C HIS A 119 -14.26 -11.65 17.63
N GLY A 120 -13.90 -10.54 16.99
CA GLY A 120 -12.51 -10.17 16.69
C GLY A 120 -11.62 -10.04 17.93
N ARG A 121 -12.16 -9.60 19.07
CA ARG A 121 -11.42 -9.52 20.34
C ARG A 121 -10.98 -10.90 20.84
N GLU A 122 -11.88 -11.88 20.77
CA GLU A 122 -11.59 -13.26 21.17
C GLU A 122 -10.56 -13.89 20.22
N LYS A 123 -10.77 -13.72 18.91
CA LYS A 123 -9.82 -14.21 17.89
C LYS A 123 -8.43 -13.62 18.08
N LYS A 124 -8.33 -12.29 18.28
CA LYS A 124 -7.04 -11.63 18.54
C LYS A 124 -6.33 -12.24 19.75
N LYS A 125 -7.04 -12.48 20.85
CA LYS A 125 -6.47 -13.12 22.04
C LYS A 125 -5.91 -14.52 21.73
N ILE A 126 -6.68 -15.36 21.06
CA ILE A 126 -6.27 -16.73 20.70
C ILE A 126 -5.04 -16.71 19.78
N ILE A 127 -5.09 -15.90 18.72
CA ILE A 127 -4.00 -15.80 17.74
C ILE A 127 -2.73 -15.24 18.39
N THR A 128 -2.85 -14.26 19.29
CA THR A 128 -1.71 -13.68 20.01
C THR A 128 -0.98 -14.75 20.84
N VAL A 129 -1.72 -15.56 21.60
CA VAL A 129 -1.13 -16.66 22.38
C VAL A 129 -0.39 -17.64 21.48
N MET A 130 -0.99 -18.05 20.35
CA MET A 130 -0.35 -18.95 19.39
C MET A 130 0.95 -18.34 18.81
N VAL A 131 0.94 -17.06 18.44
CA VAL A 131 2.14 -16.37 17.94
C VAL A 131 3.23 -16.28 19.01
N ASP A 132 2.86 -16.00 20.26
CA ASP A 132 3.80 -15.96 21.38
C ASP A 132 4.46 -17.31 21.64
N GLU A 133 3.68 -18.40 21.59
CA GLU A 133 4.20 -19.77 21.74
C GLU A 133 5.18 -20.14 20.61
N ILE A 134 4.86 -19.79 19.36
CA ILE A 134 5.75 -20.02 18.21
C ILE A 134 7.05 -19.23 18.36
N ILE A 135 6.97 -17.95 18.75
CA ILE A 135 8.16 -17.12 18.97
C ILE A 135 9.02 -17.69 20.12
N ALA A 136 8.39 -18.14 21.21
CA ALA A 136 9.10 -18.76 22.32
C ALA A 136 9.83 -20.05 21.89
N ALA A 137 9.17 -20.90 21.10
CA ALA A 137 9.78 -22.10 20.54
C ALA A 137 10.97 -21.77 19.62
N LEU A 138 10.83 -20.78 18.74
CA LEU A 138 11.92 -20.30 17.87
C LEU A 138 13.12 -19.81 18.70
N VAL A 139 12.88 -19.04 19.76
CA VAL A 139 13.92 -18.59 20.70
C VAL A 139 14.64 -19.79 21.34
N SER A 140 13.93 -20.84 21.75
CA SER A 140 14.55 -22.07 22.29
C SER A 140 15.46 -22.74 21.27
N VAL A 141 14.97 -22.93 20.03
CA VAL A 141 15.75 -23.54 18.93
C VAL A 141 17.02 -22.73 18.63
N ILE A 142 16.94 -21.39 18.67
CA ILE A 142 18.10 -20.53 18.42
C ILE A 142 19.15 -20.64 19.54
N LYS A 143 18.72 -20.77 20.80
CA LYS A 143 19.64 -20.94 21.93
C LYS A 143 20.34 -22.30 21.89
N GLU A 144 19.60 -23.35 21.60
CA GLU A 144 20.05 -24.74 21.76
C GLU A 144 20.85 -25.29 20.56
N ASN A 145 20.70 -24.71 19.36
CA ASN A 145 21.42 -25.24 18.21
C ASN A 145 22.96 -25.11 18.36
N LYS A 146 23.68 -25.98 17.66
CA LYS A 146 25.14 -26.11 17.75
C LYS A 146 25.89 -25.58 16.53
N TRP A 147 25.16 -25.06 15.53
CA TRP A 147 25.73 -24.64 14.26
C TRP A 147 25.93 -23.12 14.16
N MET A 148 25.27 -22.33 15.01
CA MET A 148 25.50 -20.88 15.11
C MET A 148 26.49 -20.55 16.24
N GLU A 149 27.36 -19.59 15.95
CA GLU A 149 28.23 -18.97 16.94
C GLU A 149 27.42 -18.16 17.97
N GLU A 150 27.94 -18.04 19.19
CA GLU A 150 27.22 -17.38 20.29
C GLU A 150 26.93 -15.90 20.00
N THR A 151 27.84 -15.22 19.29
CA THR A 151 27.66 -13.81 18.88
C THR A 151 26.49 -13.65 17.90
N ASP A 152 26.33 -14.58 16.96
CA ASP A 152 25.24 -14.55 15.98
C ASP A 152 23.90 -14.87 16.63
N LYS A 153 23.89 -15.83 17.57
CA LYS A 153 22.69 -16.12 18.38
C LYS A 153 22.21 -14.88 19.11
N GLN A 154 23.11 -14.15 19.77
CA GLN A 154 22.75 -12.92 20.49
C GLN A 154 22.17 -11.86 19.55
N ALA A 155 22.74 -11.69 18.35
CA ALA A 155 22.22 -10.76 17.36
C ALA A 155 20.81 -11.14 16.87
N ILE A 156 20.57 -12.43 16.60
CA ILE A 156 19.26 -12.92 16.16
C ILE A 156 18.23 -12.81 17.29
N LEU A 157 18.60 -13.15 18.53
CA LEU A 157 17.72 -13.01 19.69
C LEU A 157 17.32 -11.55 19.93
N LEU A 158 18.26 -10.61 19.78
CA LEU A 158 17.96 -9.18 19.84
C LEU A 158 17.00 -8.75 18.73
N LYS A 159 17.16 -9.30 17.51
CA LYS A 159 16.25 -9.05 16.40
C LYS A 159 14.84 -9.55 16.71
N ILE A 160 14.69 -10.77 17.23
CA ILE A 160 13.39 -11.34 17.62
C ILE A 160 12.76 -10.51 18.75
N GLN A 161 13.55 -10.10 19.74
CA GLN A 161 13.09 -9.26 20.85
C GLN A 161 12.55 -7.92 20.36
N LYS A 162 13.20 -7.32 19.35
CA LYS A 162 12.80 -6.04 18.75
C LYS A 162 11.79 -6.18 17.61
N MET A 163 11.23 -7.37 17.39
CA MET A 163 10.31 -7.62 16.29
C MET A 163 8.94 -7.04 16.61
N ASP A 164 8.47 -6.12 15.76
CA ASP A 164 7.13 -5.55 15.84
C ASP A 164 6.09 -6.54 15.32
N ARG A 165 4.84 -6.40 15.77
CA ARG A 165 3.80 -7.41 15.57
C ARG A 165 2.44 -6.77 15.29
N ALA A 166 1.94 -6.93 14.05
CA ALA A 166 0.54 -6.69 13.71
C ALA A 166 -0.19 -8.03 13.71
N ILE A 167 -0.97 -8.29 14.78
CA ILE A 167 -1.61 -9.60 15.01
C ILE A 167 -3.13 -9.43 15.00
N ALA A 168 -3.77 -10.13 14.08
CA ALA A 168 -5.20 -10.26 13.84
C ALA A 168 -5.91 -8.94 13.48
N TYR A 169 -5.94 -7.99 14.41
CA TYR A 169 -6.58 -6.69 14.33
C TYR A 169 -5.75 -5.65 15.07
N ASP A 170 -5.74 -4.41 14.62
CA ASP A 170 -5.14 -3.29 15.34
C ASP A 170 -6.09 -2.77 16.43
N GLU A 171 -5.56 -2.13 17.49
CA GLU A 171 -6.41 -1.63 18.58
C GLU A 171 -7.43 -0.58 18.11
N VAL A 172 -7.08 0.19 17.08
CA VAL A 172 -7.97 1.18 16.46
C VAL A 172 -9.26 0.54 15.93
N GLU A 173 -9.21 -0.72 15.48
CA GLU A 173 -10.36 -1.44 14.91
C GLU A 173 -11.38 -1.89 15.98
N PHE A 174 -10.99 -1.78 17.25
CA PHE A 174 -11.84 -2.08 18.39
C PHE A 174 -12.45 -0.86 19.06
N LEU A 175 -12.14 0.34 18.57
CA LEU A 175 -12.76 1.58 19.02
C LEU A 175 -14.27 1.56 18.72
N ASP A 176 -15.03 2.36 19.48
CA ASP A 176 -16.43 2.60 19.15
C ASP A 176 -16.58 3.47 17.89
N ALA A 177 -17.81 3.64 17.38
CA ALA A 177 -18.04 4.40 16.16
C ALA A 177 -17.55 5.86 16.28
N SER A 178 -17.83 6.54 17.38
CA SER A 178 -17.43 7.94 17.57
C SER A 178 -15.91 8.11 17.65
N GLN A 179 -15.23 7.15 18.27
CA GLN A 179 -13.77 7.13 18.35
C GLN A 179 -13.12 6.82 17.00
N LEU A 180 -13.73 5.95 16.19
CA LEU A 180 -13.29 5.71 14.80
C LEU A 180 -13.45 6.96 13.94
N ASP A 181 -14.58 7.67 14.05
CA ASP A 181 -14.81 8.90 13.29
C ASP A 181 -13.75 9.96 13.63
N VAL A 182 -13.32 10.04 14.89
CA VAL A 182 -12.22 10.91 15.32
C VAL A 182 -10.86 10.41 14.80
N ALA A 183 -10.61 9.10 14.85
CA ALA A 183 -9.34 8.52 14.40
C ALA A 183 -9.14 8.62 12.87
N PHE A 184 -10.25 8.65 12.11
CA PHE A 184 -10.29 8.72 10.65
C PHE A 184 -11.08 9.94 10.16
N GLU A 185 -10.92 11.08 10.85
CA GLU A 185 -11.65 12.33 10.56
C GLU A 185 -11.42 12.82 9.12
N ASP A 186 -10.25 12.54 8.57
CA ASP A 186 -9.87 12.79 7.19
C ASP A 186 -10.74 12.01 6.18
N LEU A 187 -11.14 10.78 6.51
CA LEU A 187 -12.08 10.00 5.71
C LEU A 187 -13.51 10.51 5.86
N VAL A 188 -13.90 10.96 7.05
CA VAL A 188 -15.24 11.53 7.32
C VAL A 188 -15.46 12.84 6.54
N LYS A 189 -14.39 13.62 6.31
CA LYS A 189 -14.44 14.86 5.51
C LYS A 189 -14.67 14.62 4.02
N ILE A 190 -14.56 13.37 3.54
CA ILE A 190 -14.85 13.02 2.15
C ILE A 190 -16.37 12.88 1.98
N ASP A 191 -16.96 13.81 1.22
CA ASP A 191 -18.39 13.82 0.92
C ASP A 191 -18.75 12.76 -0.15
N ALA A 192 -18.62 11.48 0.22
CA ALA A 192 -18.78 10.36 -0.70
C ALA A 192 -20.19 10.28 -1.32
N GLU A 193 -21.22 10.84 -0.67
CA GLU A 193 -22.60 10.83 -1.16
C GLU A 193 -22.83 11.81 -2.32
N ASN A 194 -22.11 12.95 -2.33
CA ASN A 194 -22.26 13.97 -3.36
C ASN A 194 -21.22 13.87 -4.49
N LEU A 195 -20.21 13.01 -4.35
CA LEU A 195 -19.19 12.78 -5.37
C LEU A 195 -19.60 11.65 -6.32
N THR A 196 -19.35 11.84 -7.62
CA THR A 196 -19.37 10.71 -8.56
C THR A 196 -18.27 9.72 -8.21
N PHE A 197 -18.41 8.47 -8.64
CA PHE A 197 -17.40 7.43 -8.39
C PHE A 197 -15.99 7.83 -8.86
N LEU A 198 -15.88 8.54 -10.00
CA LEU A 198 -14.60 9.02 -10.52
C LEU A 198 -14.00 10.13 -9.65
N GLU A 199 -14.82 11.07 -9.19
CA GLU A 199 -14.37 12.13 -8.28
C GLU A 199 -13.93 11.57 -6.93
N LEU A 200 -14.68 10.60 -6.39
CA LEU A 200 -14.34 9.89 -5.17
C LEU A 200 -13.01 9.13 -5.31
N THR A 201 -12.86 8.38 -6.41
CA THR A 201 -11.63 7.65 -6.72
C THR A 201 -10.43 8.60 -6.85
N ASN A 202 -10.60 9.74 -7.53
CA ASN A 202 -9.56 10.75 -7.66
C ASN A 202 -9.20 11.39 -6.31
N ALA A 203 -10.17 11.62 -5.42
CA ALA A 203 -9.92 12.11 -4.08
C ALA A 203 -9.03 11.16 -3.27
N PHE A 204 -9.31 9.85 -3.33
CA PHE A 204 -8.47 8.83 -2.70
C PHE A 204 -7.06 8.76 -3.29
N TYR A 205 -6.93 8.73 -4.62
CA TYR A 205 -5.61 8.73 -5.26
C TYR A 205 -4.77 9.94 -4.86
N ARG A 206 -5.38 11.12 -4.81
CA ARG A 206 -4.71 12.34 -4.41
C ARG A 206 -4.27 12.27 -2.96
N LYS A 207 -5.17 11.87 -2.06
CA LYS A 207 -4.88 11.69 -0.63
C LYS A 207 -3.69 10.75 -0.42
N GLU A 208 -3.73 9.55 -1.00
CA GLU A 208 -2.67 8.55 -0.87
C GLU A 208 -1.33 9.10 -1.41
N THR A 209 -1.36 9.78 -2.56
CA THR A 209 -0.15 10.36 -3.17
C THR A 209 0.46 11.44 -2.29
N GLU A 210 -0.36 12.37 -1.78
CA GLU A 210 0.08 13.45 -0.90
C GLU A 210 0.64 12.89 0.42
N GLU A 211 0.02 11.87 1.00
CA GLU A 211 0.53 11.20 2.21
C GLU A 211 1.90 10.56 2.00
N ARG A 212 2.09 9.85 0.88
CA ARG A 212 3.39 9.27 0.53
C ARG A 212 4.47 10.34 0.35
N LEU A 213 4.13 11.48 -0.26
CA LEU A 213 5.07 12.60 -0.43
C LEU A 213 5.43 13.27 0.90
N ARG A 214 4.51 13.30 1.87
CA ARG A 214 4.78 13.79 3.23
C ARG A 214 5.82 12.96 3.99
N TYR A 215 6.24 11.81 3.47
CA TYR A 215 7.35 11.03 4.05
C TYR A 215 8.73 11.65 3.79
N LEU A 216 8.81 12.66 2.91
CA LEU A 216 10.03 13.44 2.72
C LEU A 216 10.35 14.34 3.92
N ASP A 217 9.35 14.65 4.76
CA ASP A 217 9.56 15.34 6.03
C ASP A 217 10.23 14.42 7.06
N ARG A 218 11.55 14.55 7.18
CA ARG A 218 12.38 13.76 8.10
C ARG A 218 12.11 14.04 9.58
N SER A 219 11.33 15.08 9.91
CA SER A 219 10.93 15.34 11.30
C SER A 219 9.90 14.35 11.81
N LYS A 220 9.19 13.67 10.89
CA LYS A 220 8.18 12.65 11.22
C LYS A 220 8.84 11.29 11.47
N ASP A 221 8.28 10.52 12.38
CA ASP A 221 8.76 9.16 12.61
C ASP A 221 8.39 8.28 11.42
N PHE A 222 9.40 7.80 10.69
CA PHE A 222 9.23 6.87 9.58
C PHE A 222 8.44 5.62 9.98
N ARG A 223 8.54 5.15 11.24
CA ARG A 223 7.80 3.99 11.71
C ARG A 223 6.31 4.28 11.85
N GLU A 224 5.93 5.44 12.33
CA GLU A 224 4.52 5.86 12.39
C GLU A 224 3.93 5.92 10.98
N LEU A 225 4.67 6.52 10.06
CA LEU A 225 4.30 6.63 8.64
C LEU A 225 4.24 5.26 7.95
N ALA A 226 5.22 4.39 8.18
CA ALA A 226 5.28 3.05 7.59
C ALA A 226 4.25 2.08 8.19
N ASN A 227 3.85 2.30 9.45
CA ASN A 227 2.80 1.52 10.12
C ASN A 227 1.39 2.01 9.76
N GLY A 228 1.22 3.27 9.36
CA GLY A 228 -0.03 3.79 8.79
C GLY A 228 -0.33 3.29 7.36
N ARG A 229 0.37 2.26 6.87
CA ARG A 229 0.11 1.71 5.54
C ARG A 229 -1.30 1.16 5.45
N THR A 230 -1.99 1.57 4.40
CA THR A 230 -3.17 0.88 3.87
C THR A 230 -2.77 -0.52 3.39
N TYR A 231 -3.15 -1.53 4.17
CA TYR A 231 -3.11 -2.91 3.72
C TYR A 231 -4.05 -3.08 2.53
N GLN A 232 -3.57 -3.76 1.49
CA GLN A 232 -4.43 -4.10 0.37
C GLN A 232 -5.38 -5.22 0.79
N PRO A 233 -6.57 -5.34 0.18
CA PRO A 233 -7.52 -6.39 0.50
C PRO A 233 -6.92 -7.80 0.40
N GLU A 234 -6.01 -8.01 -0.54
CA GLU A 234 -5.27 -9.25 -0.73
C GLU A 234 -4.33 -9.56 0.44
N ASP A 235 -3.84 -8.54 1.13
CA ASP A 235 -2.98 -8.70 2.31
C ASP A 235 -3.74 -9.30 3.49
N PHE A 236 -5.06 -9.04 3.58
CA PHE A 236 -5.89 -9.55 4.67
C PHE A 236 -5.99 -11.07 4.66
N MET A 237 -5.94 -11.73 3.51
CA MET A 237 -5.98 -13.18 3.43
C MET A 237 -4.58 -13.81 3.45
N ASN A 238 -3.59 -13.10 3.97
CA ASN A 238 -2.20 -13.50 3.91
C ASN A 238 -1.42 -13.14 5.20
N ALA A 239 -0.16 -13.55 5.23
CA ALA A 239 0.78 -13.24 6.30
C ALA A 239 2.14 -12.85 5.70
N PHE A 240 2.80 -11.86 6.31
CA PHE A 240 4.03 -11.28 5.77
C PHE A 240 5.06 -10.98 6.86
N TYR A 241 6.33 -10.93 6.45
CA TYR A 241 7.41 -10.39 7.25
C TYR A 241 8.08 -9.23 6.49
N ALA A 242 8.02 -8.03 7.06
CA ALA A 242 8.67 -6.84 6.53
C ALA A 242 10.08 -6.71 7.11
N SER A 243 11.10 -7.12 6.33
CA SER A 243 12.49 -7.19 6.80
C SER A 243 13.07 -5.83 7.21
N ASN A 244 12.71 -4.77 6.50
CA ASN A 244 13.11 -3.39 6.76
C ASN A 244 12.48 -2.79 8.02
N LEU A 245 11.30 -3.29 8.43
CA LEU A 245 10.61 -2.86 9.65
C LEU A 245 10.86 -3.81 10.83
N ASN A 246 11.44 -4.99 10.57
CA ASN A 246 11.50 -6.10 11.52
C ASN A 246 10.09 -6.38 12.11
N LYS A 247 9.10 -6.52 11.23
CA LYS A 247 7.68 -6.64 11.61
C LYS A 247 7.05 -7.89 11.01
N ILE A 248 6.31 -8.64 11.82
CA ILE A 248 5.40 -9.69 11.34
C ILE A 248 3.98 -9.13 11.27
N SER A 249 3.25 -9.49 10.21
CA SER A 249 1.86 -9.12 10.02
C SER A 249 1.04 -10.35 9.67
N MET A 250 -0.02 -10.61 10.45
CA MET A 250 -0.96 -11.70 10.22
C MET A 250 -2.37 -11.21 10.55
N PHE A 251 -3.26 -11.10 9.57
CA PHE A 251 -4.62 -10.58 9.79
C PHE A 251 -5.60 -11.67 10.17
N SER A 252 -6.68 -11.32 10.87
CA SER A 252 -7.64 -12.32 11.35
C SER A 252 -8.31 -13.11 10.23
N THR A 253 -8.43 -12.52 9.05
CA THR A 253 -8.97 -13.12 7.82
C THR A 253 -8.10 -14.25 7.25
N PHE A 254 -6.80 -14.28 7.59
CA PHE A 254 -5.92 -15.42 7.29
C PHE A 254 -6.30 -16.68 8.10
N PHE A 255 -6.83 -16.52 9.32
CA PHE A 255 -7.16 -17.61 10.24
C PHE A 255 -8.59 -18.14 10.03
N GLN A 256 -9.00 -18.30 8.78
CA GLN A 256 -10.29 -18.86 8.41
C GLN A 256 -10.16 -20.36 8.09
N LYS A 257 -11.26 -21.11 8.26
CA LYS A 257 -11.28 -22.52 7.85
C LYS A 257 -11.08 -22.59 6.34
N ILE A 258 -10.13 -23.42 5.90
CA ILE A 258 -10.03 -23.79 4.48
C ILE A 258 -11.33 -24.53 4.14
N ALA A 259 -12.15 -23.93 3.27
CA ALA A 259 -13.25 -24.64 2.65
C ALA A 259 -12.61 -25.72 1.77
N VAL A 260 -12.57 -26.96 2.25
CA VAL A 260 -12.20 -28.11 1.44
C VAL A 260 -13.35 -28.32 0.45
N PRO A 261 -13.09 -28.36 -0.88
CA PRO A 261 -14.12 -28.63 -1.88
C PRO A 261 -14.83 -29.97 -1.66
#